data_AF-A0A067C4L2-F1
#
_entry.id   AF-A0A067C4L2-F1
#
_cell.length_a   1.000
_cell.length_b   1.000
_cell.length_c   1.000
_cell.angle_alpha   90.00
_cell.angle_beta   90.00
_cell.angle_gamma   90.00
#
_symmetry.space_group_name_H-M   'P 1'
#
loop_
_entity.id
_entity.type
_entity.pdbx_description
1 polymer ?
#
loop_
_entity_poly.entity_id
_entity_poly.type
_entity_poly.pdbx_seq_one_letter_code
_entity_poly.pdbx_strand_id
1 'polypeptide(L)'
;MLARLQIARRPWLVRGAATSGATKLRPERFVDVARLFQSEQQTHREFTKMPSRFAVPACAPWPSDVQGTTINVSLYRSSHKRGLLKPDVVAALDAIGFVWDLREFNWQWRMRAFKTYRELHGHTNVPQAFSVPSDDSRWPVHTWGLALGDIVHNLRTGAMAIRKDQRAQLEAIGFVWAANKYSWSDTLDALKTFRGLHGHVNVPQIFQVPSENPAWPPHTWGLKLGAAVRNFRMRKNVIAKDKCSDLNAIGFLWSTRQKLDETQIKH
;
A
#
# COMPACT_ATOMS: atom_id res chain seq x y z
N MET A 1 -1.26 -43.85 4.40
CA MET A 1 -0.31 -42.76 4.72
C MET A 1 0.26 -42.26 3.40
N LEU A 2 0.33 -40.94 3.19
CA LEU A 2 0.64 -40.21 1.94
C LEU A 2 -0.57 -39.81 1.08
N ALA A 3 -1.26 -38.75 1.52
CA ALA A 3 -2.16 -37.97 0.69
C ALA A 3 -1.35 -37.11 -0.29
N ARG A 4 -1.50 -37.37 -1.59
CA ARG A 4 -0.98 -36.54 -2.68
C ARG A 4 -1.74 -35.21 -2.68
N LEU A 5 -1.04 -34.11 -2.39
CA LEU A 5 -1.44 -32.75 -2.73
C LEU A 5 -1.56 -32.62 -4.26
N GLN A 6 -2.75 -32.89 -4.78
CA GLN A 6 -3.14 -32.36 -6.08
C GLN A 6 -3.66 -30.95 -5.86
N ILE A 7 -2.83 -29.99 -6.25
CA ILE A 7 -3.20 -28.60 -6.49
C ILE A 7 -4.29 -28.62 -7.58
N ALA A 8 -5.55 -28.71 -7.15
CA ALA A 8 -6.69 -28.62 -8.03
C ALA A 8 -6.80 -27.19 -8.56
N ARG A 9 -6.60 -27.07 -9.88
CA ARG A 9 -6.75 -25.84 -10.67
C ARG A 9 -8.09 -25.19 -10.34
N ARG A 10 -8.06 -23.91 -9.95
CA ARG A 10 -9.21 -23.07 -9.58
C ARG A 10 -10.28 -23.02 -10.71
N PRO A 11 -11.45 -23.66 -10.58
CA PRO A 11 -12.45 -23.71 -11.66
C PRO A 11 -13.43 -22.51 -11.69
N TRP A 12 -13.34 -21.52 -10.79
CA TRP A 12 -14.41 -20.53 -10.59
C TRP A 12 -14.32 -19.27 -11.49
N LEU A 13 -13.89 -19.45 -12.74
CA LEU A 13 -14.15 -18.51 -13.83
C LEU A 13 -15.09 -19.11 -14.88
N VAL A 14 -15.98 -20.03 -14.49
CA VAL A 14 -17.09 -20.41 -15.37
C VAL A 14 -18.14 -19.29 -15.31
N ARG A 15 -18.23 -18.52 -16.41
CA ARG A 15 -19.40 -17.70 -16.73
C ARG A 15 -20.59 -18.65 -16.92
N GLY A 16 -21.22 -19.06 -15.83
CA GLY A 16 -22.55 -19.66 -15.86
C GLY A 16 -23.55 -18.57 -16.24
N ALA A 17 -24.36 -18.81 -17.27
CA ALA A 17 -25.46 -17.94 -17.64
C ALA A 17 -26.43 -17.80 -16.45
N ALA A 18 -26.31 -16.69 -15.72
CA ALA A 18 -27.24 -16.36 -14.65
C ALA A 18 -28.56 -15.92 -15.28
N THR A 19 -29.62 -16.68 -15.02
CA THR A 19 -30.99 -16.27 -15.30
C THR A 19 -31.31 -14.97 -14.56
N SER A 20 -31.98 -14.08 -15.26
CA SER A 20 -32.23 -12.68 -14.90
C SER A 20 -33.02 -12.53 -13.61
N GLY A 21 -32.47 -11.77 -12.66
CA GLY A 21 -33.14 -11.32 -11.43
C GLY A 21 -32.28 -11.48 -10.17
N ALA A 22 -31.64 -10.40 -9.71
CA ALA A 22 -30.98 -10.42 -8.40
C ALA A 22 -32.06 -10.44 -7.29
N THR A 23 -32.35 -11.62 -6.75
CA THR A 23 -33.40 -11.79 -5.74
C THR A 23 -32.96 -11.21 -4.39
N LYS A 24 -33.82 -10.37 -3.80
CA LYS A 24 -33.66 -9.90 -2.43
C LYS A 24 -34.04 -11.04 -1.48
N LEU A 25 -33.04 -11.75 -0.98
CA LEU A 25 -33.23 -12.81 0.01
C LEU A 25 -33.70 -12.22 1.35
N ARG A 26 -34.38 -13.00 2.19
CA ARG A 26 -34.70 -12.58 3.56
C ARG A 26 -33.40 -12.43 4.37
N PRO A 27 -33.26 -11.41 5.23
CA PRO A 27 -32.04 -11.19 6.00
C PRO A 27 -31.58 -12.39 6.83
N GLU A 28 -32.53 -13.14 7.40
CA GLU A 28 -32.24 -14.34 8.20
C GLU A 28 -31.63 -15.46 7.32
N ARG A 29 -32.19 -15.66 6.12
CA ARG A 29 -31.66 -16.63 5.14
C ARG A 29 -30.28 -16.26 4.63
N PHE A 30 -29.97 -14.97 4.56
CA PHE A 30 -28.63 -14.53 4.18
C PHE A 30 -27.56 -14.92 5.22
N VAL A 31 -27.91 -14.95 6.51
CA VAL A 31 -27.00 -15.43 7.57
C VAL A 31 -26.62 -16.89 7.34
N ASP A 32 -27.59 -17.75 7.03
CA ASP A 32 -27.35 -19.18 6.77
C ASP A 32 -26.40 -19.37 5.59
N VAL A 33 -26.64 -18.64 4.49
CA VAL A 33 -25.77 -18.65 3.31
C VAL A 33 -24.37 -18.15 3.65
N ALA A 34 -24.24 -17.08 4.45
CA ALA A 34 -22.95 -16.53 4.82
C ALA A 34 -22.14 -17.50 5.72
N ARG A 35 -22.81 -18.23 6.62
CA ARG A 35 -22.21 -19.30 7.43
C ARG A 35 -21.69 -20.44 6.56
N LEU A 36 -22.51 -20.92 5.62
CA LEU A 36 -22.09 -21.96 4.66
C LEU A 36 -20.96 -21.49 3.76
N PHE A 37 -20.97 -20.22 3.36
CA PHE A 37 -19.87 -19.64 2.59
C PHE A 37 -18.55 -19.67 3.36
N GLN A 38 -18.57 -19.34 4.66
CA GLN A 38 -17.39 -19.40 5.50
C GLN A 38 -16.89 -20.84 5.70
N SER A 39 -17.79 -21.81 5.90
CA SER A 39 -17.40 -23.21 6.14
C SER A 39 -16.86 -23.91 4.90
N GLU A 40 -17.48 -23.66 3.73
CA GLU A 40 -17.21 -24.40 2.50
C GLU A 40 -16.18 -23.71 1.59
N GLN A 41 -16.14 -22.38 1.57
CA GLN A 41 -15.45 -21.63 0.51
C GLN A 41 -14.23 -20.84 0.98
N GLN A 42 -13.99 -20.73 2.29
CA GLN A 42 -12.86 -19.98 2.81
C GLN A 42 -11.81 -20.89 3.45
N THR A 43 -10.56 -20.66 3.07
CA THR A 43 -9.40 -21.34 3.65
C THR A 43 -9.09 -20.86 5.07
N HIS A 44 -9.61 -19.69 5.47
CA HIS A 44 -9.41 -19.10 6.80
C HIS A 44 -10.75 -18.68 7.39
N ARG A 45 -10.92 -18.86 8.70
CA ARG A 45 -12.17 -18.60 9.42
C ARG A 45 -12.20 -17.27 10.18
N GLU A 46 -11.13 -16.47 10.12
CA GLU A 46 -11.04 -15.23 10.88
C GLU A 46 -12.02 -14.14 10.41
N PHE A 47 -12.38 -14.14 9.13
CA PHE A 47 -13.32 -13.16 8.57
C PHE A 47 -14.01 -13.69 7.33
N THR A 48 -15.25 -13.26 7.11
CA THR A 48 -16.06 -13.68 5.97
C THR A 48 -16.08 -12.60 4.87
N LYS A 49 -15.21 -12.76 3.87
CA LYS A 49 -15.12 -11.90 2.68
C LYS A 49 -15.95 -12.44 1.50
N MET A 50 -17.24 -12.07 1.44
CA MET A 50 -18.10 -12.41 0.30
C MET A 50 -18.01 -11.39 -0.86
N PRO A 51 -18.05 -11.84 -2.13
CA PRO A 51 -18.10 -10.95 -3.29
C PRO A 51 -19.40 -10.14 -3.35
N SER A 52 -19.42 -9.02 -4.06
CA SER A 52 -20.61 -8.15 -4.16
C SER A 52 -21.82 -8.85 -4.79
N ARG A 53 -21.56 -9.78 -5.72
CA ARG A 53 -22.53 -10.69 -6.31
C ARG A 53 -22.01 -12.10 -6.08
N PHE A 54 -22.80 -12.92 -5.43
CA PHE A 54 -22.47 -14.31 -5.15
C PHE A 54 -23.48 -15.22 -5.83
N ALA A 55 -23.02 -16.04 -6.77
CA ALA A 55 -23.82 -17.09 -7.37
C ALA A 55 -23.76 -18.31 -6.44
N VAL A 56 -24.91 -18.70 -5.91
CA VAL A 56 -25.00 -19.87 -5.02
C VAL A 56 -24.86 -21.13 -5.88
N PRO A 57 -23.94 -22.05 -5.53
CA PRO A 57 -23.83 -23.35 -6.21
C PRO A 57 -25.16 -24.11 -6.19
N ALA A 58 -25.44 -24.84 -7.27
CA ALA A 58 -26.70 -25.58 -7.44
C ALA A 58 -26.69 -26.97 -6.76
N CYS A 59 -25.87 -27.17 -5.73
CA CYS A 59 -25.68 -28.46 -5.07
C CYS A 59 -25.63 -28.31 -3.54
N ALA A 60 -25.74 -29.43 -2.82
CA ALA A 60 -25.52 -29.44 -1.37
C ALA A 60 -24.10 -28.93 -1.01
N PRO A 61 -23.89 -28.27 0.14
CA PRO A 61 -24.81 -28.11 1.28
C PRO A 61 -25.71 -26.87 1.22
N TRP A 62 -25.78 -26.18 0.06
CA TRP A 62 -26.56 -24.95 -0.06
C TRP A 62 -28.07 -25.22 0.04
N PRO A 63 -28.86 -24.33 0.69
CA PRO A 63 -30.31 -24.52 0.81
C PRO A 63 -30.99 -24.56 -0.56
N SER A 64 -31.91 -25.51 -0.76
CA SER A 64 -32.55 -25.75 -2.07
C SER A 64 -33.32 -24.55 -2.61
N ASP A 65 -33.84 -23.68 -1.73
CA ASP A 65 -34.55 -22.45 -2.08
C ASP A 65 -33.65 -21.35 -2.65
N VAL A 66 -32.32 -21.45 -2.47
CA VAL A 66 -31.35 -20.45 -2.96
C VAL A 66 -30.33 -21.02 -3.94
N GLN A 67 -30.32 -22.33 -4.18
CA GLN A 67 -29.46 -23.00 -5.16
C GLN A 67 -29.63 -22.39 -6.57
N GLY A 68 -28.51 -22.10 -7.23
CA GLY A 68 -28.51 -21.51 -8.58
C GLY A 68 -28.93 -20.03 -8.65
N THR A 69 -29.29 -19.40 -7.52
CA THR A 69 -29.65 -17.98 -7.48
C THR A 69 -28.43 -17.09 -7.30
N THR A 70 -28.52 -15.84 -7.75
CA THR A 70 -27.48 -14.83 -7.51
C THR A 70 -27.91 -13.88 -6.40
N ILE A 71 -27.16 -13.90 -5.30
CA ILE A 71 -27.38 -13.04 -4.14
C ILE A 71 -26.58 -11.75 -4.32
N ASN A 72 -27.27 -10.62 -4.20
CA ASN A 72 -26.63 -9.31 -4.20
C ASN A 72 -26.21 -8.90 -2.79
N VAL A 73 -24.99 -9.29 -2.40
CA VAL A 73 -24.38 -9.00 -1.10
C VAL A 73 -24.20 -7.49 -0.88
N SER A 74 -24.04 -6.71 -1.95
CA SER A 74 -23.90 -5.24 -1.84
C SER A 74 -25.15 -4.57 -1.26
N LEU A 75 -26.35 -5.15 -1.45
CA LEU A 75 -27.58 -4.65 -0.85
C LEU A 75 -27.59 -4.80 0.68
N TYR A 76 -26.99 -5.87 1.20
CA TYR A 76 -26.88 -6.06 2.66
C TYR A 76 -25.89 -5.08 3.27
N ARG A 77 -24.74 -4.87 2.62
CA ARG A 77 -23.76 -3.85 3.05
C ARG A 77 -24.35 -2.44 3.05
N SER A 78 -25.12 -2.09 2.02
CA SER A 78 -25.77 -0.77 1.95
C SER A 78 -26.91 -0.64 2.95
N SER A 79 -27.69 -1.70 3.19
CA SER A 79 -28.75 -1.73 4.20
C SER A 79 -28.19 -1.61 5.62
N HIS A 80 -27.07 -2.25 5.92
CA HIS A 80 -26.34 -2.09 7.18
C HIS A 80 -25.90 -0.64 7.39
N LYS A 81 -25.27 -0.02 6.39
CA LYS A 81 -24.85 1.39 6.46
C LYS A 81 -26.02 2.36 6.71
N ARG A 82 -27.22 1.98 6.28
CA ARG A 82 -28.47 2.75 6.47
C ARG A 82 -29.22 2.40 7.75
N GLY A 83 -28.74 1.46 8.56
CA GLY A 83 -29.41 1.01 9.78
C GLY A 83 -30.73 0.26 9.53
N LEU A 84 -30.92 -0.33 8.35
CA LEU A 84 -32.16 -1.00 7.96
C LEU A 84 -32.20 -2.50 8.30
N LEU A 85 -31.09 -3.06 8.78
CA LEU A 85 -31.02 -4.46 9.18
C LEU A 85 -31.40 -4.60 10.65
N LYS A 86 -32.11 -5.68 10.97
CA LYS A 86 -32.42 -6.04 12.36
C LYS A 86 -31.12 -6.26 13.15
N PRO A 87 -31.03 -5.82 14.41
CA PRO A 87 -29.84 -6.01 15.25
C PRO A 87 -29.39 -7.47 15.32
N ASP A 88 -30.32 -8.42 15.43
CA ASP A 88 -29.99 -9.85 15.53
C ASP A 88 -29.27 -10.39 14.28
N VAL A 89 -29.65 -9.89 13.09
CA VAL A 89 -29.02 -10.29 11.83
C VAL A 89 -27.62 -9.71 11.74
N VAL A 90 -27.44 -8.46 12.17
CA VAL A 90 -26.12 -7.81 12.22
C VAL A 90 -25.22 -8.56 13.19
N ALA A 91 -25.69 -8.83 14.40
CA ALA A 91 -24.94 -9.60 15.42
C ALA A 91 -24.56 -11.01 14.92
N ALA A 92 -25.46 -11.70 14.22
CA ALA A 92 -25.17 -13.02 13.67
C ALA A 92 -24.13 -12.99 12.53
N LEU A 93 -24.12 -11.92 11.71
CA LEU A 93 -23.10 -11.70 10.69
C LEU A 93 -21.77 -11.24 11.28
N ASP A 94 -21.79 -10.44 12.34
CA ASP A 94 -20.59 -10.03 13.08
C ASP A 94 -19.93 -11.22 13.77
N ALA A 95 -20.72 -12.16 14.31
CA ALA A 95 -20.22 -13.39 14.93
C ALA A 95 -19.43 -14.29 13.95
N ILE A 96 -19.69 -14.20 12.64
CA ILE A 96 -18.92 -14.91 11.60
C ILE A 96 -17.84 -14.01 10.96
N GLY A 97 -17.55 -12.85 11.56
CA GLY A 97 -16.57 -11.89 11.07
C GLY A 97 -16.91 -11.34 9.69
N PHE A 98 -18.20 -11.13 9.38
CA PHE A 98 -18.62 -10.66 8.08
C PHE A 98 -18.05 -9.28 7.75
N VAL A 99 -17.41 -9.17 6.58
CA VAL A 99 -16.78 -7.91 6.16
C VAL A 99 -17.82 -6.99 5.51
N TRP A 100 -18.30 -6.04 6.30
CA TRP A 100 -19.24 -4.99 5.88
C TRP A 100 -18.62 -3.98 4.90
N ASP A 101 -17.41 -3.49 5.19
CA ASP A 101 -16.69 -2.56 4.31
C ASP A 101 -15.40 -3.21 3.78
N LEU A 102 -15.47 -3.68 2.53
CA LEU A 102 -14.33 -4.27 1.84
C LEU A 102 -13.20 -3.27 1.59
N ARG A 103 -13.51 -1.99 1.41
CA ARG A 103 -12.49 -0.96 1.15
C ARG A 103 -11.69 -0.70 2.41
N GLU A 104 -12.38 -0.52 3.54
CA GLU A 104 -11.74 -0.35 4.84
C GLU A 104 -10.94 -1.59 5.22
N PHE A 105 -11.54 -2.78 5.07
CA PHE A 105 -10.85 -4.04 5.35
C PHE A 105 -9.56 -4.21 4.55
N ASN A 106 -9.62 -3.99 3.23
CA ASN A 106 -8.42 -4.07 2.39
C ASN A 106 -7.40 -2.98 2.77
N TRP A 107 -7.85 -1.78 3.17
CA TRP A 107 -6.99 -0.71 3.64
C TRP A 107 -6.21 -1.10 4.90
N GLN A 108 -6.89 -1.68 5.89
CA GLN A 108 -6.26 -2.15 7.14
C GLN A 108 -5.15 -3.18 6.86
N TRP A 109 -5.40 -4.13 5.94
CA TRP A 109 -4.37 -5.10 5.54
C TRP A 109 -3.20 -4.48 4.77
N ARG A 110 -3.46 -3.47 3.92
CA ARG A 110 -2.40 -2.70 3.28
C ARG A 110 -1.54 -1.97 4.31
N MET A 111 -2.15 -1.37 5.32
CA MET A 111 -1.44 -0.71 6.41
C MET A 111 -0.57 -1.69 7.20
N ARG A 112 -1.06 -2.90 7.48
CA ARG A 112 -0.25 -3.97 8.10
C ARG A 112 0.94 -4.33 7.20
N ALA A 113 0.72 -4.54 5.91
CA ALA A 113 1.80 -4.81 4.95
C ALA A 113 2.84 -3.67 4.91
N PHE A 114 2.40 -2.40 4.96
CA PHE A 114 3.32 -1.26 5.00
C PHE A 114 4.15 -1.20 6.28
N LYS A 115 3.55 -1.51 7.44
CA LYS A 115 4.27 -1.59 8.72
C LYS A 115 5.32 -2.70 8.68
N THR A 116 4.94 -3.90 8.24
CA THR A 116 5.87 -5.02 8.07
C THR A 116 7.00 -4.67 7.11
N TYR A 117 6.71 -4.06 5.96
CA TYR A 117 7.76 -3.63 5.02
C TYR A 117 8.76 -2.67 5.67
N ARG A 118 8.24 -1.68 6.43
CA ARG A 118 9.07 -0.71 7.13
C ARG A 118 9.91 -1.37 8.23
N GLU A 119 9.36 -2.33 8.96
CA GLU A 119 10.09 -3.07 10.00
C GLU A 119 11.23 -3.90 9.40
N LEU A 120 11.01 -4.51 8.23
CA LEU A 120 12.02 -5.35 7.56
C LEU A 120 13.09 -4.54 6.82
N HIS A 121 12.74 -3.40 6.23
CA HIS A 121 13.63 -2.63 5.35
C HIS A 121 14.05 -1.26 5.94
N GLY A 122 13.51 -0.85 7.09
CA GLY A 122 13.77 0.44 7.73
C GLY A 122 13.14 1.66 7.03
N HIS A 123 12.48 1.47 5.89
CA HIS A 123 11.91 2.56 5.08
C HIS A 123 10.63 2.15 4.37
N THR A 124 9.85 3.12 3.86
CA THR A 124 8.62 2.85 3.08
C THR A 124 8.83 2.96 1.56
N ASN A 125 10.07 2.93 1.07
CA ASN A 125 10.34 3.03 -0.37
C ASN A 125 10.25 1.66 -1.05
N VAL A 126 9.01 1.23 -1.32
CA VAL A 126 8.75 -0.07 -1.94
C VAL A 126 9.04 0.01 -3.44
N PRO A 127 9.86 -0.90 -4.01
CA PRO A 127 10.04 -1.05 -5.45
C PRO A 127 8.72 -1.37 -6.15
N GLN A 128 8.50 -0.85 -7.37
CA GLN A 128 7.23 -1.04 -8.07
C GLN A 128 6.90 -2.52 -8.34
N ALA A 129 7.89 -3.33 -8.69
CA ALA A 129 7.72 -4.76 -8.95
C ALA A 129 7.56 -5.61 -7.66
N PHE A 130 7.66 -5.01 -6.47
CA PHE A 130 7.61 -5.76 -5.22
C PHE A 130 6.20 -6.27 -4.93
N SER A 131 6.11 -7.58 -4.74
CA SER A 131 4.93 -8.27 -4.22
C SER A 131 5.30 -8.96 -2.91
N VAL A 132 4.34 -9.02 -1.98
CA VAL A 132 4.57 -9.67 -0.70
C VAL A 132 4.83 -11.17 -0.91
N PRO A 133 5.96 -11.70 -0.42
CA PRO A 133 6.29 -13.12 -0.55
C PRO A 133 5.27 -13.99 0.19
N SER A 134 4.93 -15.15 -0.39
CA SER A 134 3.97 -16.10 0.19
C SER A 134 4.61 -17.20 1.04
N ASP A 135 5.94 -17.20 1.14
CA ASP A 135 6.77 -18.17 1.84
C ASP A 135 7.44 -17.57 3.10
N ASP A 136 7.23 -16.27 3.34
CA ASP A 136 7.83 -15.55 4.47
C ASP A 136 6.81 -15.33 5.59
N SER A 137 7.04 -15.99 6.72
CA SER A 137 6.19 -15.95 7.91
C SER A 137 6.18 -14.60 8.64
N ARG A 138 7.13 -13.70 8.33
CA ARG A 138 7.14 -12.32 8.87
C ARG A 138 6.02 -11.48 8.30
N TRP A 139 5.51 -11.88 7.13
CA TRP A 139 4.36 -11.24 6.50
C TRP A 139 3.06 -11.88 6.97
N PRO A 140 2.04 -11.07 7.32
CA PRO A 140 0.73 -11.62 7.58
C PRO A 140 0.21 -12.39 6.37
N VAL A 141 -0.31 -13.60 6.56
CA VAL A 141 -0.76 -14.51 5.49
C VAL A 141 -1.72 -13.82 4.51
N HIS A 142 -2.59 -12.95 5.01
CA HIS A 142 -3.55 -12.20 4.21
C HIS A 142 -2.96 -11.10 3.33
N THR A 143 -1.68 -10.79 3.52
CA THR A 143 -0.92 -9.85 2.70
C THR A 143 -0.11 -10.56 1.62
N TRP A 144 0.03 -11.89 1.68
CA TRP A 144 0.80 -12.66 0.70
C TRP A 144 0.26 -12.48 -0.73
N GLY A 145 1.18 -12.27 -1.68
CA GLY A 145 0.85 -11.98 -3.08
C GLY A 145 0.28 -10.58 -3.32
N LEU A 146 0.17 -9.72 -2.30
CA LEU A 146 -0.24 -8.34 -2.48
C LEU A 146 0.87 -7.58 -3.24
N ALA A 147 0.52 -7.02 -4.40
CA ALA A 147 1.40 -6.15 -5.19
C ALA A 147 1.58 -4.79 -4.49
N LEU A 148 2.34 -4.78 -3.39
CA LEU A 148 2.53 -3.60 -2.54
C LEU A 148 3.23 -2.47 -3.31
N GLY A 149 4.14 -2.80 -4.23
CA GLY A 149 4.81 -1.84 -5.11
C GLY A 149 3.84 -1.08 -6.03
N ASP A 150 2.90 -1.77 -6.66
CA ASP A 150 1.85 -1.15 -7.49
C ASP A 150 0.92 -0.27 -6.66
N ILE A 151 0.59 -0.70 -5.43
CA ILE A 151 -0.22 0.12 -4.52
C ILE A 151 0.50 1.42 -4.20
N VAL A 152 1.80 1.36 -3.90
CA VAL A 152 2.64 2.53 -3.61
C VAL A 152 2.73 3.44 -4.83
N HIS A 153 2.93 2.87 -6.02
CA HIS A 153 2.94 3.63 -7.26
C HIS A 153 1.63 4.40 -7.45
N ASN A 154 0.48 3.72 -7.32
CA ASN A 154 -0.84 4.32 -7.47
C ASN A 154 -1.15 5.38 -6.40
N LEU A 155 -0.64 5.22 -5.18
CA LEU A 155 -0.73 6.23 -4.13
C LEU A 155 0.08 7.49 -4.49
N ARG A 156 1.27 7.31 -5.08
CA ARG A 156 2.18 8.42 -5.45
C ARG A 156 1.72 9.16 -6.70
N THR A 157 1.14 8.48 -7.67
CA THR A 157 0.60 9.10 -8.90
C THR A 157 -0.78 9.71 -8.70
N GLY A 158 -1.43 9.46 -7.56
CA GLY A 158 -2.80 9.91 -7.30
C GLY A 158 -3.87 9.08 -8.04
N ALA A 159 -3.48 7.98 -8.70
CA ALA A 159 -4.41 7.04 -9.34
C ALA A 159 -5.32 6.33 -8.32
N MET A 160 -4.92 6.32 -7.04
CA MET A 160 -5.73 5.81 -5.94
C MET A 160 -6.28 6.95 -5.07
N ALA A 161 -7.59 7.09 -5.05
CA ALA A 161 -8.26 7.99 -4.12
C ALA A 161 -8.08 7.51 -2.67
N ILE A 162 -7.65 8.41 -1.81
CA ILE A 162 -7.48 8.18 -0.36
C ILE A 162 -8.21 9.25 0.44
N ARG A 163 -8.73 8.86 1.59
CA ARG A 163 -9.36 9.77 2.54
C ARG A 163 -8.31 10.53 3.37
N LYS A 164 -8.73 11.60 4.05
CA LYS A 164 -7.84 12.40 4.93
C LYS A 164 -7.27 11.57 6.08
N ASP A 165 -8.08 10.70 6.69
CA ASP A 165 -7.65 9.79 7.75
C ASP A 165 -6.62 8.76 7.24
N GLN A 166 -6.84 8.22 6.03
CA GLN A 166 -5.92 7.29 5.39
C GLN A 166 -4.57 7.93 5.06
N ARG A 167 -4.59 9.19 4.61
CA ARG A 167 -3.37 9.99 4.44
C ARG A 167 -2.61 10.15 5.76
N ALA A 168 -3.31 10.52 6.84
CA ALA A 168 -2.69 10.68 8.16
C ALA A 168 -2.07 9.36 8.67
N GLN A 169 -2.71 8.23 8.43
CA GLN A 169 -2.16 6.90 8.78
C GLN A 169 -0.88 6.58 8.01
N LEU A 170 -0.82 6.90 6.72
CA LEU A 170 0.39 6.75 5.90
C LEU A 170 1.50 7.69 6.38
N GLU A 171 1.17 8.94 6.71
CA GLU A 171 2.15 9.91 7.23
C GLU A 171 2.71 9.49 8.59
N ALA A 172 1.87 8.92 9.47
CA ALA A 172 2.29 8.40 10.78
C ALA A 172 3.33 7.27 10.68
N ILE A 173 3.29 6.46 9.61
CA ILE A 173 4.30 5.42 9.36
C ILE A 173 5.51 5.95 8.56
N GLY A 174 5.57 7.25 8.29
CA GLY A 174 6.64 7.88 7.52
C GLY A 174 6.58 7.62 6.02
N PHE A 175 5.38 7.43 5.45
CA PHE A 175 5.22 7.14 4.03
C PHE A 175 5.77 8.27 3.15
N VAL A 176 6.71 7.89 2.27
CA VAL A 176 7.35 8.81 1.34
C VAL A 176 6.53 8.97 0.05
N TRP A 177 5.82 10.10 -0.05
CA TRP A 177 4.98 10.48 -1.21
C TRP A 177 5.76 10.79 -2.48
N ALA A 178 6.98 11.32 -2.36
CA ALA A 178 7.87 11.55 -3.48
C ALA A 178 8.98 10.50 -3.44
N ALA A 179 8.82 9.41 -4.19
CA ALA A 179 9.90 8.45 -4.40
C ALA A 179 11.02 9.17 -5.15
N ASN A 180 11.99 9.72 -4.45
CA ASN A 180 13.30 9.82 -5.07
C ASN A 180 13.71 8.37 -5.34
N LYS A 181 14.11 8.08 -6.57
CA LYS A 181 14.71 6.80 -7.00
C LYS A 181 15.90 6.38 -6.11
N TYR A 182 16.40 7.31 -5.30
CA TYR A 182 17.58 7.20 -4.46
C TYR A 182 17.20 7.46 -3.01
N SER A 183 17.77 6.66 -2.11
CA SER A 183 17.61 6.79 -0.67
C SER A 183 18.28 8.08 -0.14
N TRP A 184 18.08 8.39 1.14
CA TRP A 184 18.78 9.49 1.78
C TRP A 184 20.29 9.27 1.79
N SER A 185 20.75 8.05 2.07
CA SER A 185 22.18 7.72 2.05
C SER A 185 22.77 7.88 0.66
N ASP A 186 22.08 7.43 -0.38
CA ASP A 186 22.54 7.57 -1.77
C ASP A 186 22.69 9.05 -2.15
N THR A 187 21.74 9.88 -1.72
CA THR A 187 21.81 11.32 -1.96
C THR A 187 22.96 11.96 -1.18
N LEU A 188 23.19 11.54 0.07
CA LEU A 188 24.27 12.05 0.91
C LEU A 188 25.64 11.65 0.37
N ASP A 189 25.80 10.41 -0.09
CA ASP A 189 27.02 9.92 -0.73
C ASP A 189 27.31 10.70 -2.01
N ALA A 190 26.29 10.91 -2.86
CA ALA A 190 26.42 11.76 -4.04
C ALA A 190 26.82 13.21 -3.69
N LEU A 191 26.29 13.79 -2.60
CA LEU A 191 26.70 15.12 -2.14
C LEU A 191 28.15 15.15 -1.63
N LYS A 192 28.60 14.12 -0.91
CA LYS A 192 29.99 13.98 -0.46
C LYS A 192 30.94 13.87 -1.64
N THR A 193 30.61 13.05 -2.64
CA THR A 193 31.37 12.94 -3.89
C THR A 193 31.41 14.27 -4.64
N PHE A 194 30.26 14.94 -4.81
CA PHE A 194 30.21 16.26 -5.47
C PHE A 194 31.10 17.28 -4.76
N ARG A 195 31.09 17.29 -3.41
CA ARG A 195 31.98 18.14 -2.61
C ARG A 195 33.45 17.79 -2.82
N GLY A 196 33.80 16.51 -2.86
CA GLY A 196 35.16 16.07 -3.12
C GLY A 196 35.68 16.52 -4.49
N LEU A 197 34.82 16.52 -5.51
CA LEU A 197 35.18 16.90 -6.89
C LEU A 197 35.20 18.41 -7.13
N HIS A 198 34.27 19.16 -6.52
CA HIS A 198 34.06 20.58 -6.81
C HIS A 198 34.43 21.51 -5.64
N GLY A 199 34.84 20.98 -4.49
CA GLY A 199 35.16 21.74 -3.28
C GLY A 199 33.95 22.35 -2.55
N HIS A 200 32.73 22.23 -3.10
CA HIS A 200 31.52 22.83 -2.55
C HIS A 200 30.28 21.96 -2.80
N VAL A 201 29.18 22.20 -2.06
CA VAL A 201 27.90 21.48 -2.22
C VAL A 201 26.86 22.30 -3.01
N ASN A 202 27.28 23.30 -3.77
CA ASN A 202 26.36 24.10 -4.59
C ASN A 202 26.05 23.40 -5.93
N VAL A 203 25.22 22.35 -5.86
CA VAL A 203 24.85 21.54 -7.02
C VAL A 203 23.91 22.33 -7.95
N PRO A 204 24.22 22.44 -9.25
CA PRO A 204 23.31 23.07 -10.23
C PRO A 204 21.97 22.34 -10.30
N GLN A 205 20.87 23.07 -10.49
CA GLN A 205 19.52 22.49 -10.45
C GLN A 205 19.28 21.37 -11.48
N ILE A 206 19.89 21.50 -12.66
CA ILE A 206 19.77 20.51 -13.75
C ILE A 206 20.79 19.37 -13.63
N PHE A 207 21.68 19.41 -12.64
CA PHE A 207 22.76 18.45 -12.52
C PHE A 207 22.22 17.05 -12.20
N GLN A 208 22.69 16.10 -13.01
CA GLN A 208 22.45 14.68 -12.86
C GLN A 208 23.81 13.98 -12.76
N VAL A 209 23.94 13.06 -11.80
CA VAL A 209 25.14 12.27 -11.64
C VAL A 209 25.41 11.49 -12.93
N PRO A 210 26.58 11.65 -13.57
CA PRO A 210 26.93 10.92 -14.78
C PRO A 210 26.87 9.40 -14.55
N SER A 211 26.31 8.68 -15.50
CA SER A 211 26.42 7.21 -15.54
C SER A 211 27.82 6.82 -16.00
N GLU A 212 28.35 5.70 -15.50
CA GLU A 212 29.64 5.12 -15.94
C GLU A 212 30.88 5.95 -15.63
N ASN A 213 30.77 6.95 -14.76
CA ASN A 213 31.92 7.71 -14.28
C ASN A 213 32.46 7.09 -12.98
N PRO A 214 33.73 6.60 -12.95
CA PRO A 214 34.31 5.94 -11.78
C PRO A 214 34.52 6.88 -10.60
N ALA A 215 34.49 8.20 -10.80
CA ALA A 215 34.54 9.17 -9.71
C ALA A 215 33.27 9.15 -8.84
N TRP A 216 32.19 8.53 -9.32
CA TRP A 216 30.90 8.48 -8.65
C TRP A 216 30.55 7.06 -8.20
N PRO A 217 30.02 6.87 -6.98
CA PRO A 217 29.57 5.55 -6.54
C PRO A 217 28.47 5.00 -7.47
N PRO A 218 28.54 3.73 -7.90
CA PRO A 218 27.60 3.16 -8.87
C PRO A 218 26.12 3.28 -8.49
N HIS A 219 25.81 3.20 -7.18
CA HIS A 219 24.44 3.37 -6.66
C HIS A 219 23.89 4.79 -6.79
N THR A 220 24.74 5.77 -7.09
CA THR A 220 24.37 7.17 -7.28
C THR A 220 24.24 7.58 -8.74
N TRP A 221 24.57 6.70 -9.69
CA TRP A 221 24.54 7.01 -11.12
C TRP A 221 23.13 7.34 -11.62
N GLY A 222 23.03 8.41 -12.41
CA GLY A 222 21.75 8.92 -12.91
C GLY A 222 20.89 9.61 -11.84
N LEU A 223 21.44 9.91 -10.66
CA LEU A 223 20.75 10.66 -9.61
C LEU A 223 20.62 12.13 -10.00
N LYS A 224 19.37 12.62 -10.07
CA LYS A 224 19.07 14.04 -10.34
C LYS A 224 19.39 14.90 -9.12
N LEU A 225 20.67 15.00 -8.79
CA LEU A 225 21.17 15.57 -7.54
C LEU A 225 20.77 17.04 -7.41
N GLY A 226 20.77 17.78 -8.53
CA GLY A 226 20.29 19.16 -8.58
C GLY A 226 18.82 19.33 -8.17
N ALA A 227 17.96 18.41 -8.61
CA ALA A 227 16.55 18.43 -8.25
C ALA A 227 16.35 18.09 -6.75
N ALA A 228 17.13 17.15 -6.22
CA ALA A 228 17.12 16.80 -4.79
C ALA A 228 17.55 17.98 -3.91
N VAL A 229 18.67 18.64 -4.26
CA VAL A 229 19.17 19.83 -3.56
C VAL A 229 18.18 20.99 -3.59
N ARG A 230 17.53 21.25 -4.74
CA ARG A 230 16.46 22.25 -4.83
C ARG A 230 15.30 21.92 -3.90
N ASN A 231 14.86 20.66 -3.89
CA ASN A 231 13.78 20.22 -3.01
C ASN A 231 14.15 20.39 -1.53
N PHE A 232 15.40 20.17 -1.14
CA PHE A 232 15.86 20.41 0.22
C PHE A 232 15.74 21.88 0.61
N ARG A 233 16.24 22.78 -0.25
CA ARG A 233 16.15 24.24 -0.04
C ARG A 233 14.70 24.71 0.11
N MET A 234 13.79 24.22 -0.73
CA MET A 234 12.37 24.58 -0.68
C MET A 234 11.64 24.04 0.56
N ARG A 235 12.11 22.94 1.13
CA ARG A 235 11.41 22.21 2.21
C ARG A 235 12.19 22.22 3.52
N LYS A 236 13.01 23.24 3.78
CA LYS A 236 13.81 23.37 5.01
C LYS A 236 12.99 23.15 6.29
N ASN A 237 11.76 23.68 6.33
CA ASN A 237 10.87 23.59 7.49
C ASN A 237 10.19 22.22 7.68
N VAL A 238 10.33 21.31 6.70
CA VAL A 238 9.65 20.01 6.66
C VAL A 238 10.64 18.85 6.71
N ILE A 239 11.95 19.11 6.57
CA ILE A 239 12.99 18.09 6.66
C ILE A 239 13.21 17.67 8.13
N ALA A 240 13.33 16.36 8.36
CA ALA A 240 13.66 15.79 9.66
C ALA A 240 14.96 16.39 10.21
N LYS A 241 15.00 16.68 11.52
CA LYS A 241 16.14 17.36 12.16
C LYS A 241 17.47 16.65 11.91
N ASP A 242 17.49 15.32 11.94
CA ASP A 242 18.70 14.51 11.70
C ASP A 242 19.26 14.75 10.29
N LYS A 243 18.39 14.85 9.29
CA LYS A 243 18.76 15.11 7.90
C LYS A 243 19.28 16.53 7.69
N CYS A 244 18.74 17.50 8.42
CA CYS A 244 19.30 18.86 8.44
C CYS A 244 20.71 18.86 9.05
N SER A 245 20.93 18.08 10.11
CA SER A 245 22.24 17.92 10.74
C SER A 245 23.26 17.33 9.77
N ASP A 246 22.91 16.24 9.07
CA ASP A 246 23.76 15.62 8.05
C ASP A 246 24.15 16.60 6.93
N LEU A 247 23.20 17.40 6.44
CA LEU A 247 23.44 18.42 5.42
C LEU A 247 24.35 19.54 5.93
N ASN A 248 24.13 20.01 7.16
CA ASN A 248 24.97 21.04 7.76
C ASN A 248 26.41 20.53 7.95
N ALA A 249 26.59 19.26 8.34
CA ALA A 249 27.90 18.64 8.53
C ALA A 249 28.74 18.59 7.23
N ILE A 250 28.09 18.48 6.06
CA ILE A 250 28.78 18.53 4.77
C ILE A 250 28.96 19.95 4.21
N GLY A 251 28.55 20.99 4.94
CA GLY A 251 28.64 22.39 4.50
C GLY A 251 27.56 22.79 3.50
N PHE A 252 26.37 22.20 3.59
CA PHE A 252 25.26 22.50 2.70
C PHE A 252 24.71 23.92 2.91
N LEU A 253 24.72 24.74 1.86
CA LEU A 253 24.16 26.09 1.89
C LEU A 253 22.66 26.06 1.59
N TRP A 254 21.87 26.48 2.58
CA TRP A 254 20.41 26.60 2.50
C TRP A 254 19.95 27.82 1.69
N SER A 255 20.79 28.85 1.58
CA SER A 255 20.53 30.07 0.80
C SER A 255 21.77 30.43 -0.02
N THR A 256 21.59 30.72 -1.31
CA THR A 256 22.65 31.24 -2.19
C THR A 256 22.91 32.74 -1.99
N ARG A 257 22.13 33.42 -1.13
CA ARG A 257 22.30 34.86 -0.83
C ARG A 257 23.35 35.16 0.24
N GLN A 258 23.82 34.16 1.00
CA GLN A 258 24.72 34.36 2.14
C GLN A 258 26.18 34.69 1.78
N LYS A 259 26.52 34.84 0.48
CA LYS A 259 27.89 35.15 0.03
C LYS A 259 28.14 36.62 -0.31
N LEU A 260 27.18 37.52 -0.03
CA LEU A 260 27.33 38.96 -0.28
C LEU A 260 27.58 39.80 0.98
N ASP A 261 27.33 39.28 2.18
CA ASP A 261 27.50 40.06 3.43
C ASP A 261 28.88 39.89 4.09
N GLU A 262 29.65 38.84 3.77
CA GLU A 262 30.99 38.65 4.36
C GLU A 262 32.13 39.29 3.55
N THR A 263 31.88 39.70 2.30
CA THR A 263 32.86 40.36 1.43
C THR A 263 32.79 41.90 1.46
N GLN A 264 31.88 42.49 2.25
CA GLN A 264 31.72 43.96 2.38
C GLN A 264 32.13 44.53 3.75
N ILE A 265 32.67 43.72 4.67
CA ILE A 265 33.19 44.22 5.97
C ILE A 265 34.70 43.99 6.04
N LYS A 266 35.45 44.47 5.05
CA LYS A 266 36.88 44.79 5.15
C LYS A 266 37.21 45.91 4.17
N HIS A 267 36.85 47.14 4.55
CA HIS A 267 37.57 48.34 4.15
C HIS A 267 37.94 49.10 5.42
#